data_AF-A0A1U7YRK2-F1
#
_entry.id   AF-A0A1U7YRK2-F1
#
_cell.length_a   1.000
_cell.length_b   1.000
_cell.length_c   1.000
_cell.angle_alpha   90.00
_cell.angle_beta   90.00
_cell.angle_gamma   90.00
#
_symmetry.space_group_name_H-M   'P 1'
#
loop_
_entity.id
_entity.type
_entity.pdbx_description
1 polymer ?
#
loop_
_entity_poly.entity_id
_entity_poly.type
_entity_poly.pdbx_seq_one_letter_code
_entity_poly.pdbx_strand_id
1 'polypeptide(L)'
;IDIYEPFHVSRPKWPSSSFVSSDGLVTAMAYRLPNVVMGDRSGNIRWWDVTTGFSSSFNTHREGIRRIKFSPVVAGDRTRGRIAVLFYDNTFAIFDLDSQDPLANSLLQPQFSGTLVVELDWLPLQTDKNEPLVLCIAGADSSFRLIEVNITDKRSGVGYHSKAIKERFRPIPLCCPILLPTPHALALRMVLQLGVKPSWFDTCNTIKDNNTSRNHSSWSDFRSYMIDSHLPTIGDSVVPEMLLKVLEPYRRDGCILDAETAGLYASVVNEGSAARFAFAAAIFGESSEALFWLQLPRALIHSMRNSSKKSRQRASVSASTSELEDTSILSRRASRGKSIPGKEKKDTVCYGRLTSMAFDQEELWRSANERIPWHEKLEGEEAIQNRVHELVSVGNLEGAVSLLLSTPPEDSHFYANALRAVALSSAVSRSLLELAVKVVAANMVRTDKSLSGTHMLCAVGRYQEACSQLQDAGCWTDAATLAATHLQGSDYARVLQRWADHVLHTEHSFWRASILYVAAGALQEALAAFRDAQQPDTAALFLLACHEINAQIASKSGNSDDLLRLSVENQKSILLHLNPDHQDVIAVSECYGQYQRKLVHLCMDLQPAFD
;
A
#
# COMPACT_ATOMS: atom_id res chain seq x y z
N ILE A 1 -35.51 -6.77 -8.57
CA ILE A 1 -35.01 -7.30 -9.87
C ILE A 1 -33.53 -7.46 -9.67
N ASP A 2 -33.14 -8.63 -9.23
CA ASP A 2 -31.77 -8.95 -8.85
C ASP A 2 -30.93 -9.14 -10.11
N ILE A 3 -29.84 -8.38 -10.22
CA ILE A 3 -28.80 -8.59 -11.24
C ILE A 3 -27.53 -8.99 -10.52
N TYR A 4 -27.59 -10.16 -9.89
CA TYR A 4 -26.43 -10.98 -9.59
C TYR A 4 -26.62 -12.30 -10.32
N GLU A 5 -26.15 -12.37 -11.58
CA GLU A 5 -25.87 -13.66 -12.17
C GLU A 5 -24.78 -14.33 -11.31
N PRO A 6 -25.00 -15.52 -10.76
CA PRO A 6 -23.94 -16.22 -10.07
C PRO A 6 -22.89 -16.61 -11.12
N PHE A 7 -21.68 -16.05 -11.00
CA PHE A 7 -20.52 -16.55 -11.73
C PHE A 7 -20.37 -18.04 -11.41
N HIS A 8 -20.79 -18.90 -12.35
CA HIS A 8 -20.57 -20.34 -12.27
C HIS A 8 -19.06 -20.60 -12.42
N VAL A 9 -18.34 -20.54 -11.28
CA VAL A 9 -16.95 -20.96 -11.15
C VAL A 9 -16.90 -22.48 -11.31
N SER A 10 -17.00 -22.89 -12.57
CA SER A 10 -16.84 -24.27 -13.02
C SER A 10 -15.42 -24.69 -12.68
N ARG A 11 -15.27 -25.79 -11.93
CA ARG A 11 -13.93 -26.27 -11.56
C ARG A 11 -13.10 -26.49 -12.83
N PRO A 12 -11.84 -26.00 -12.88
CA PRO A 12 -10.97 -26.22 -14.03
C PRO A 12 -10.81 -27.71 -14.29
N LYS A 13 -11.08 -28.14 -15.53
CA LYS A 13 -10.89 -29.53 -15.92
C LYS A 13 -9.40 -29.81 -16.14
N TRP A 14 -8.96 -30.93 -15.60
CA TRP A 14 -7.61 -31.44 -15.77
C TRP A 14 -7.59 -32.53 -16.85
N PRO A 15 -6.52 -32.65 -17.64
CA PRO A 15 -6.33 -33.76 -18.55
C PRO A 15 -6.17 -35.06 -17.76
N SER A 16 -6.31 -36.22 -18.41
CA SER A 16 -6.10 -37.52 -17.76
C SER A 16 -4.68 -37.64 -17.20
N SER A 17 -4.49 -38.41 -16.13
CA SER A 17 -3.16 -38.61 -15.51
C SER A 17 -2.11 -39.16 -16.48
N SER A 18 -2.52 -39.89 -17.52
CA SER A 18 -1.68 -40.36 -18.63
C SER A 18 -1.09 -39.25 -19.52
N PHE A 19 -1.62 -38.03 -19.47
CA PHE A 19 -1.14 -36.88 -20.26
C PHE A 19 0.22 -36.37 -19.78
N VAL A 20 0.51 -36.53 -18.49
CA VAL A 20 1.82 -36.26 -17.90
C VAL A 20 2.63 -37.55 -17.90
N SER A 21 3.19 -37.92 -19.07
CA SER A 21 4.24 -38.95 -19.16
C SER A 21 5.35 -38.67 -18.14
N SER A 22 5.76 -39.72 -17.42
CA SER A 22 6.82 -39.73 -16.40
C SER A 22 8.21 -39.32 -16.91
N ASP A 23 8.43 -39.40 -18.22
CA ASP A 23 9.78 -39.46 -18.79
C ASP A 23 10.29 -38.07 -19.26
N GLY A 24 9.42 -37.05 -19.26
CA GLY A 24 9.73 -35.70 -19.72
C GLY A 24 9.72 -34.69 -18.57
N LEU A 25 10.91 -34.23 -18.14
CA LEU A 25 11.02 -33.10 -17.22
C LEU A 25 10.42 -31.84 -17.87
N VAL A 26 9.42 -31.26 -17.22
CA VAL A 26 8.77 -30.00 -17.64
C VAL A 26 9.74 -28.85 -17.40
N THR A 27 10.05 -28.11 -18.45
CA THR A 27 11.02 -27.00 -18.43
C THR A 27 10.37 -25.64 -18.66
N ALA A 28 9.17 -25.60 -19.25
CA ALA A 28 8.37 -24.39 -19.38
C ALA A 28 6.86 -24.67 -19.25
N MET A 29 6.12 -23.69 -18.75
CA MET A 29 4.65 -23.71 -18.71
C MET A 29 4.12 -22.29 -18.97
N ALA A 30 2.99 -22.19 -19.68
CA ALA A 30 2.28 -20.94 -19.91
C ALA A 30 0.77 -21.18 -19.80
N TYR A 31 0.02 -20.16 -19.39
CA TYR A 31 -1.43 -20.22 -19.23
C TYR A 31 -2.12 -18.99 -19.82
N ARG A 32 -3.24 -19.22 -20.53
CA ARG A 32 -4.25 -18.22 -20.85
C ARG A 32 -5.58 -18.90 -21.12
N LEU A 33 -6.64 -18.46 -20.44
CA LEU A 33 -8.00 -18.96 -20.68
C LEU A 33 -8.38 -19.02 -22.19
N PRO A 34 -8.76 -20.19 -22.72
CA PRO A 34 -8.99 -21.46 -22.02
C PRO A 34 -7.78 -22.41 -21.93
N ASN A 35 -6.67 -22.13 -22.62
CA ASN A 35 -5.54 -23.03 -22.85
C ASN A 35 -4.45 -22.97 -21.75
N VAL A 36 -3.99 -24.13 -21.27
CA VAL A 36 -2.69 -24.30 -20.58
C VAL A 36 -1.74 -25.02 -21.52
N VAL A 37 -0.47 -24.61 -21.55
CA VAL A 37 0.58 -25.21 -22.39
C VAL A 37 1.80 -25.54 -21.53
N MET A 38 2.39 -26.71 -21.78
CA MET A 38 3.61 -27.21 -21.16
C MET A 38 4.63 -27.58 -22.23
N GLY A 39 5.91 -27.33 -21.95
CA GLY A 39 7.05 -27.78 -22.74
C GLY A 39 8.00 -28.60 -21.89
N ASP A 40 8.53 -29.69 -22.46
CA ASP A 40 9.51 -30.55 -21.80
C ASP A 40 10.92 -30.45 -22.39
N ARG A 41 11.89 -31.05 -21.67
CA ARG A 41 13.30 -31.09 -22.06
C ARG A 41 13.56 -31.87 -23.36
N SER A 42 12.61 -32.69 -23.84
CA SER A 42 12.72 -33.44 -25.11
C SER A 42 11.99 -32.77 -26.28
N GLY A 43 11.57 -31.52 -26.10
CA GLY A 43 10.98 -30.70 -27.18
C GLY A 43 9.52 -31.01 -27.48
N ASN A 44 8.79 -31.73 -26.62
CA ASN A 44 7.35 -31.90 -26.77
C ASN A 44 6.59 -30.70 -26.21
N ILE A 45 5.62 -30.21 -26.98
CA ILE A 45 4.60 -29.27 -26.53
C ILE A 45 3.33 -30.07 -26.23
N ARG A 46 2.75 -29.83 -25.06
CA ARG A 46 1.47 -30.43 -24.63
C ARG A 46 0.54 -29.32 -24.17
N TRP A 47 -0.72 -29.33 -24.58
CA TRP A 47 -1.69 -28.32 -24.18
C TRP A 47 -3.06 -28.91 -23.93
N TRP A 48 -3.85 -28.23 -23.09
CA TRP A 48 -5.24 -28.60 -22.85
C TRP A 48 -6.11 -27.36 -22.61
N ASP A 49 -7.38 -27.50 -22.94
CA ASP A 49 -8.44 -26.54 -22.67
C ASP A 49 -9.07 -26.86 -21.30
N VAL A 50 -8.99 -25.89 -20.39
CA VAL A 50 -9.46 -25.96 -19.00
C VAL A 50 -11.00 -26.00 -18.88
N THR A 51 -11.71 -25.54 -19.92
CA THR A 51 -13.18 -25.50 -19.97
C THR A 51 -13.79 -26.77 -20.56
N THR A 52 -13.19 -27.32 -21.63
CA THR A 52 -13.68 -28.55 -22.26
C THR A 52 -13.05 -29.80 -21.64
N GLY A 53 -11.76 -29.75 -21.29
CA GLY A 53 -10.93 -30.88 -20.88
C GLY A 53 -10.18 -31.56 -22.04
N PHE A 54 -10.31 -31.06 -23.29
CA PHE A 54 -9.57 -31.62 -24.42
C PHE A 54 -8.08 -31.33 -24.31
N SER A 55 -7.26 -32.34 -24.63
CA SER A 55 -5.80 -32.31 -24.44
C SER A 55 -5.07 -32.88 -25.65
N SER A 56 -4.04 -32.20 -26.12
CA SER A 56 -3.28 -32.52 -27.33
C SER A 56 -1.76 -32.36 -27.10
N SER A 57 -0.95 -32.99 -27.95
CA SER A 57 0.51 -32.90 -27.90
C SER A 57 1.15 -33.10 -29.28
N PHE A 58 2.32 -32.48 -29.49
CA PHE A 58 3.22 -32.78 -30.60
C PHE A 58 4.69 -32.63 -30.19
N ASN A 59 5.59 -33.31 -30.90
CA ASN A 59 7.03 -33.09 -30.76
C ASN A 59 7.47 -32.00 -31.76
N THR A 60 8.26 -31.03 -31.32
CA THR A 60 8.79 -29.96 -32.20
C THR A 60 9.93 -30.40 -33.10
N HIS A 61 10.48 -31.60 -32.85
CA HIS A 61 11.71 -32.16 -33.43
C HIS A 61 12.93 -31.24 -33.24
N ARG A 62 12.97 -30.49 -32.14
CA ARG A 62 14.05 -29.62 -31.70
C ARG A 62 14.53 -29.98 -30.29
N GLU A 63 15.48 -29.19 -29.78
CA GLU A 63 15.91 -29.30 -28.38
C GLU A 63 14.79 -28.96 -27.38
N GLY A 64 15.07 -29.12 -26.09
CA GLY A 64 14.12 -28.84 -25.02
C GLY A 64 13.59 -27.41 -25.03
N ILE A 65 12.40 -27.23 -24.47
CA ILE A 65 11.71 -25.95 -24.48
C ILE A 65 12.11 -25.12 -23.27
N ARG A 66 12.68 -23.93 -23.50
CA ARG A 66 13.17 -23.01 -22.46
C ARG A 66 12.12 -21.99 -22.03
N ARG A 67 11.29 -21.48 -22.96
CA ARG A 67 10.18 -20.54 -22.67
C ARG A 67 8.99 -20.77 -23.58
N ILE A 68 7.79 -20.42 -23.09
CA ILE A 68 6.55 -20.36 -23.86
C ILE A 68 5.85 -19.03 -23.52
N LYS A 69 5.43 -18.27 -24.53
CA LYS A 69 4.75 -16.97 -24.39
C LYS A 69 3.58 -16.88 -25.37
N PHE A 70 2.36 -16.67 -24.88
CA PHE A 70 1.19 -16.47 -25.74
C PHE A 70 1.17 -15.06 -26.35
N SER A 71 0.86 -14.92 -27.65
CA SER A 71 0.72 -13.59 -28.32
C SER A 71 -0.43 -12.77 -27.71
N PRO A 72 -0.48 -11.43 -27.75
CA PRO A 72 -1.69 -10.71 -27.41
C PRO A 72 -2.89 -11.18 -28.27
N VAL A 73 -4.10 -10.92 -27.78
CA VAL A 73 -5.39 -11.33 -28.36
C VAL A 73 -6.41 -10.23 -28.09
N VAL A 74 -7.10 -9.79 -29.15
CA VAL A 74 -8.12 -8.74 -29.14
C VAL A 74 -9.53 -9.35 -29.22
N ALA A 75 -10.55 -8.59 -28.81
CA ALA A 75 -11.94 -9.04 -28.79
C ALA A 75 -12.43 -9.53 -30.17
N GLY A 76 -12.66 -10.84 -30.27
CA GLY A 76 -13.16 -11.51 -31.47
C GLY A 76 -12.07 -11.98 -32.45
N ASP A 77 -10.81 -12.10 -32.03
CA ASP A 77 -9.84 -12.94 -32.72
C ASP A 77 -10.29 -14.41 -32.72
N ARG A 78 -9.98 -15.12 -33.82
CA ARG A 78 -10.32 -16.54 -33.99
C ARG A 78 -9.35 -17.49 -33.29
N THR A 79 -8.08 -17.08 -33.15
CA THR A 79 -6.99 -17.88 -32.61
C THR A 79 -6.54 -17.33 -31.26
N ARG A 80 -6.69 -18.11 -30.19
CA ARG A 80 -6.22 -17.81 -28.83
C ARG A 80 -5.00 -18.64 -28.42
N GLY A 81 -4.77 -19.75 -29.13
CA GLY A 81 -3.69 -20.72 -28.92
C GLY A 81 -2.34 -20.36 -29.55
N ARG A 82 -2.12 -19.12 -30.02
CA ARG A 82 -0.85 -18.74 -30.63
C ARG A 82 0.24 -18.52 -29.57
N ILE A 83 1.35 -19.23 -29.72
CA ILE A 83 2.50 -19.20 -28.80
C ILE A 83 3.81 -18.93 -29.54
N ALA A 84 4.69 -18.13 -28.94
CA ALA A 84 6.11 -18.10 -29.24
C ALA A 84 6.84 -19.03 -28.26
N VAL A 85 7.82 -19.79 -28.76
CA VAL A 85 8.55 -20.81 -28.03
C VAL A 85 10.04 -20.58 -28.22
N LEU A 86 10.78 -20.46 -27.11
CA LEU A 86 12.25 -20.40 -27.08
C LEU A 86 12.79 -21.79 -26.75
N PHE A 87 13.77 -22.26 -27.50
CA PHE A 87 14.44 -23.55 -27.30
C PHE A 87 15.78 -23.35 -26.56
N TYR A 88 16.36 -24.44 -26.03
CA TYR A 88 17.68 -24.38 -25.38
C TYR A 88 18.84 -24.09 -26.35
N ASP A 89 18.67 -24.39 -27.64
CA ASP A 89 19.61 -24.06 -28.72
C ASP A 89 19.65 -22.54 -29.05
N ASN A 90 18.92 -21.73 -28.27
CA ASN A 90 18.72 -20.29 -28.45
C ASN A 90 18.06 -19.92 -29.79
N THR A 91 17.38 -20.87 -30.45
CA THR A 91 16.43 -20.56 -31.52
C THR A 91 15.02 -20.39 -30.96
N PHE A 92 14.13 -19.84 -31.77
CA PHE A 92 12.71 -19.73 -31.44
C PHE A 92 11.81 -20.13 -32.62
N ALA A 93 10.54 -20.40 -32.33
CA ALA A 93 9.49 -20.63 -33.31
C ALA A 93 8.14 -20.09 -32.81
N ILE A 94 7.19 -19.92 -33.72
CA ILE A 94 5.81 -19.52 -33.39
C ILE A 94 4.86 -20.60 -33.89
N PHE A 95 4.04 -21.15 -32.98
CA PHE A 95 3.05 -22.18 -33.27
C PHE A 95 1.63 -21.65 -33.05
N ASP A 96 0.68 -22.19 -33.80
CA ASP A 96 -0.75 -21.91 -33.63
C ASP A 96 -1.47 -23.18 -33.18
N LEU A 97 -1.76 -23.27 -31.87
CA LEU A 97 -2.32 -24.47 -31.24
C LEU A 97 -3.81 -24.70 -31.58
N ASP A 98 -4.48 -23.72 -32.19
CA ASP A 98 -5.87 -23.85 -32.65
C ASP A 98 -5.93 -24.39 -34.10
N SER A 99 -4.78 -24.58 -34.76
CA SER A 99 -4.68 -25.20 -36.09
C SER A 99 -4.79 -26.73 -36.02
N GLN A 100 -5.29 -27.35 -37.09
CA GLN A 100 -5.35 -28.82 -37.22
C GLN A 100 -3.96 -29.47 -37.24
N ASP A 101 -2.94 -28.73 -37.70
CA ASP A 101 -1.54 -29.14 -37.63
C ASP A 101 -0.68 -27.93 -37.19
N PRO A 102 -0.37 -27.80 -35.88
CA PRO A 102 0.46 -26.73 -35.37
C PRO A 102 1.89 -26.76 -35.90
N LEU A 103 2.44 -27.94 -36.23
CA LEU A 103 3.82 -28.13 -36.65
C LEU A 103 4.01 -27.67 -38.11
N ALA A 104 3.13 -28.08 -39.01
CA ALA A 104 3.14 -27.66 -40.41
C ALA A 104 2.79 -26.17 -40.62
N ASN A 105 2.18 -25.52 -39.62
CA ASN A 105 1.85 -24.09 -39.64
C ASN A 105 2.74 -23.25 -38.72
N SER A 106 3.97 -23.70 -38.44
CA SER A 106 4.99 -22.90 -37.75
C SER A 106 5.25 -21.57 -38.49
N LEU A 107 4.72 -20.46 -37.96
CA LEU A 107 4.67 -19.16 -38.64
C LEU A 107 6.06 -18.53 -38.84
N LEU A 108 7.01 -18.88 -37.97
CA LEU A 108 8.43 -18.56 -38.13
C LEU A 108 9.25 -19.82 -37.90
N GLN A 109 9.90 -20.31 -38.97
CA GLN A 109 11.17 -21.03 -38.84
C GLN A 109 12.31 -20.01 -38.98
N PRO A 110 13.49 -20.26 -38.40
CA PRO A 110 14.60 -19.31 -38.46
C PRO A 110 15.16 -19.20 -39.88
N GLN A 111 14.69 -18.18 -40.61
CA GLN A 111 15.43 -17.56 -41.72
C GLN A 111 16.37 -16.44 -41.23
N PHE A 112 16.53 -16.28 -39.91
CA PHE A 112 17.54 -15.44 -39.30
C PHE A 112 18.90 -16.15 -39.34
N SER A 113 19.75 -15.74 -40.27
CA SER A 113 21.11 -16.23 -40.41
C SER A 113 21.97 -15.86 -39.18
N GLY A 114 22.09 -16.78 -38.21
CA GLY A 114 23.13 -16.75 -37.18
C GLY A 114 22.86 -15.93 -35.92
N THR A 115 21.66 -15.39 -35.69
CA THR A 115 21.34 -14.70 -34.42
C THR A 115 20.78 -15.68 -33.40
N LEU A 116 21.48 -15.86 -32.28
CA LEU A 116 20.99 -16.60 -31.10
C LEU A 116 20.15 -15.69 -30.20
N VAL A 117 19.05 -16.20 -29.67
CA VAL A 117 18.08 -15.47 -28.83
C VAL A 117 18.25 -15.85 -27.36
N VAL A 118 18.49 -14.86 -26.51
CA VAL A 118 18.62 -15.03 -25.06
C VAL A 118 17.25 -15.07 -24.38
N GLU A 119 16.32 -14.21 -24.81
CA GLU A 119 14.97 -14.07 -24.25
C GLU A 119 14.02 -13.48 -25.31
N LEU A 120 12.73 -13.79 -25.21
CA LEU A 120 11.69 -13.23 -26.09
C LEU A 120 10.42 -12.90 -25.30
N ASP A 121 9.69 -11.88 -25.76
CA ASP A 121 8.34 -11.59 -25.27
C ASP A 121 7.50 -10.87 -26.33
N TRP A 122 6.18 -10.87 -26.15
CA TRP A 122 5.29 -10.15 -27.06
C TRP A 122 5.06 -8.72 -26.60
N LEU A 123 5.03 -7.77 -27.54
CA LEU A 123 4.67 -6.39 -27.27
C LEU A 123 3.14 -6.31 -27.00
N PRO A 124 2.68 -5.88 -25.81
CA PRO A 124 1.27 -5.97 -25.43
C PRO A 124 0.40 -4.82 -25.97
N LEU A 125 0.83 -4.15 -27.03
CA LEU A 125 0.23 -2.91 -27.55
C LEU A 125 -0.88 -3.12 -28.59
N GLN A 126 -1.26 -4.36 -28.90
CA GLN A 126 -2.29 -4.62 -29.91
C GLN A 126 -3.68 -4.17 -29.40
N THR A 127 -4.21 -3.11 -30.01
CA THR A 127 -5.53 -2.54 -29.74
C THR A 127 -6.56 -2.97 -30.78
N ASP A 128 -6.14 -3.10 -32.04
CA ASP A 128 -6.98 -3.49 -33.18
C ASP A 128 -6.49 -4.78 -33.84
N LYS A 129 -7.41 -5.59 -34.37
CA LYS A 129 -7.09 -6.88 -35.03
C LYS A 129 -6.21 -6.75 -36.28
N ASN A 130 -6.24 -5.57 -36.89
CA ASN A 130 -5.48 -5.27 -38.10
C ASN A 130 -4.05 -4.79 -37.78
N GLU A 131 -3.75 -4.51 -36.51
CA GLU A 131 -2.38 -4.20 -36.09
C GLU A 131 -1.56 -5.50 -36.08
N PRO A 132 -0.33 -5.50 -36.63
CA PRO A 132 0.51 -6.68 -36.66
C PRO A 132 0.96 -7.06 -35.25
N LEU A 133 1.07 -8.36 -35.00
CA LEU A 133 1.68 -8.85 -33.77
C LEU A 133 3.17 -8.53 -33.78
N VAL A 134 3.69 -7.87 -32.74
CA VAL A 134 5.13 -7.56 -32.62
C VAL A 134 5.76 -8.44 -31.54
N LEU A 135 6.80 -9.18 -31.93
CA LEU A 135 7.63 -9.98 -31.03
C LEU A 135 8.92 -9.21 -30.73
N CYS A 136 9.21 -9.02 -29.45
CA CYS A 136 10.45 -8.46 -28.93
C CYS A 136 11.47 -9.59 -28.68
N ILE A 137 12.71 -9.37 -29.10
CA ILE A 137 13.80 -10.33 -28.99
C ILE A 137 15.06 -9.66 -28.42
N ALA A 138 15.63 -10.28 -27.39
CA ALA A 138 16.99 -9.99 -26.94
C ALA A 138 17.94 -11.02 -27.56
N GLY A 139 18.84 -10.55 -28.44
CA GLY A 139 19.88 -11.37 -29.05
C GLY A 139 21.10 -11.55 -28.14
N ALA A 140 21.85 -12.64 -28.36
CA ALA A 140 23.13 -12.89 -27.69
C ALA A 140 24.27 -11.99 -28.21
N ASP A 141 24.01 -11.24 -29.28
CA ASP A 141 24.84 -10.20 -29.89
C ASP A 141 24.57 -8.80 -29.29
N SER A 142 24.04 -8.75 -28.06
CA SER A 142 23.59 -7.53 -27.37
C SER A 142 22.51 -6.72 -28.11
N SER A 143 21.91 -7.24 -29.18
CA SER A 143 20.90 -6.52 -29.96
C SER A 143 19.49 -6.69 -29.38
N PHE A 144 18.71 -5.61 -29.35
CA PHE A 144 17.26 -5.68 -29.15
C PHE A 144 16.53 -5.53 -30.47
N ARG A 145 15.64 -6.46 -30.80
CA ARG A 145 14.98 -6.56 -32.11
C ARG A 145 13.47 -6.63 -31.95
N LEU A 146 12.76 -5.93 -32.84
CA LEU A 146 11.31 -5.98 -32.98
C LEU A 146 10.96 -6.67 -34.30
N ILE A 147 10.21 -7.77 -34.23
CA ILE A 147 9.78 -8.56 -35.38
C ILE A 147 8.29 -8.41 -35.57
N GLU A 148 7.90 -7.94 -36.75
CA GLU A 148 6.50 -7.86 -37.18
C GLU A 148 6.02 -9.21 -37.73
N VAL A 149 5.11 -9.88 -37.00
CA VAL A 149 4.57 -11.20 -37.33
C VAL A 149 3.27 -11.03 -38.12
N ASN A 150 3.39 -11.06 -39.44
CA ASN A 150 2.28 -10.89 -40.38
C ASN A 150 1.46 -12.18 -40.53
N ILE A 151 0.17 -12.13 -40.19
CA ILE A 151 -0.78 -13.24 -40.30
C ILE A 151 -1.47 -13.18 -41.66
N THR A 152 -1.13 -14.08 -42.58
CA THR A 152 -1.81 -14.16 -43.89
C THR A 152 -2.93 -15.20 -43.88
N ASP A 153 -4.18 -14.75 -43.99
CA ASP A 153 -5.33 -15.63 -44.21
C ASP A 153 -5.18 -16.32 -45.59
N LYS A 154 -4.95 -17.64 -45.61
CA LYS A 154 -4.78 -18.44 -46.85
C LYS A 154 -6.10 -18.59 -47.63
N ARG A 155 -6.56 -17.53 -48.33
CA ARG A 155 -7.62 -17.60 -49.36
C ARG A 155 -7.42 -16.63 -50.55
N SER A 156 -6.26 -16.66 -51.17
CA SER A 156 -6.15 -16.43 -52.63
C SER A 156 -4.93 -17.16 -53.19
N GLY A 157 -5.08 -17.74 -54.39
CA GLY A 157 -3.98 -18.39 -55.11
C GLY A 157 -3.05 -17.38 -55.79
N VAL A 158 -2.11 -17.92 -56.58
CA VAL A 158 -0.93 -17.26 -57.18
C VAL A 158 0.23 -17.16 -56.18
N GLY A 159 1.38 -17.70 -56.60
CA GLY A 159 2.55 -17.88 -55.74
C GLY A 159 3.18 -16.56 -55.32
N TYR A 160 3.30 -16.37 -54.00
CA TYR A 160 4.09 -15.29 -53.43
C TYR A 160 5.45 -15.82 -52.99
N HIS A 161 6.51 -15.27 -53.58
CA HIS A 161 7.85 -15.35 -53.02
C HIS A 161 7.83 -14.87 -51.56
N SER A 162 8.63 -15.51 -50.70
CA SER A 162 8.89 -15.00 -49.34
C SER A 162 9.32 -13.55 -49.44
N LYS A 163 8.45 -12.61 -49.03
CA LYS A 163 8.82 -11.21 -48.92
C LYS A 163 9.80 -11.13 -47.76
N ALA A 164 11.07 -10.89 -48.10
CA ALA A 164 12.12 -10.66 -47.12
C ALA A 164 11.62 -9.66 -46.06
N ILE A 165 11.65 -10.11 -44.80
CA ILE A 165 11.30 -9.28 -43.64
C ILE A 165 12.21 -8.04 -43.73
N LYS A 166 11.61 -6.85 -43.82
CA LYS A 166 12.39 -5.61 -43.87
C LYS A 166 12.93 -5.31 -42.48
N GLU A 167 14.10 -5.88 -42.19
CA GLU A 167 14.91 -5.53 -41.02
C GLU A 167 15.18 -4.02 -41.05
N ARG A 168 14.56 -3.30 -40.12
CA ARG A 168 14.87 -1.89 -39.85
C ARG A 168 15.84 -1.83 -38.68
N PHE A 169 17.12 -2.07 -38.96
CA PHE A 169 18.18 -1.69 -38.03
C PHE A 169 18.14 -0.17 -37.84
N ARG A 170 17.70 0.27 -36.66
CA ARG A 170 18.11 1.55 -36.10
C ARG A 170 18.95 1.24 -34.86
N PRO A 171 20.25 1.56 -34.85
CA PRO A 171 20.94 1.75 -33.58
C PRO A 171 20.33 2.98 -32.92
N ILE A 172 19.34 2.75 -32.06
CA ILE A 172 18.84 3.76 -31.14
C ILE A 172 19.74 3.64 -29.92
N PRO A 173 20.51 4.68 -29.53
CA PRO A 173 21.17 4.66 -28.24
C PRO A 173 20.08 4.49 -27.18
N LEU A 174 20.14 3.39 -26.43
CA LEU A 174 19.17 3.13 -25.37
C LEU A 174 19.51 4.07 -24.21
N CYS A 175 18.89 5.25 -24.20
CA CYS A 175 19.00 6.26 -23.15
C CYS A 175 18.33 5.79 -21.85
N CYS A 176 18.81 4.69 -21.29
CA CYS A 176 18.23 3.98 -20.15
C CYS A 176 19.25 3.94 -19.02
N PRO A 177 19.15 4.84 -18.02
CA PRO A 177 20.04 4.90 -16.85
C PRO A 177 20.28 3.58 -16.12
N ILE A 178 19.32 2.65 -16.17
CA ILE A 178 19.41 1.30 -15.58
C ILE A 178 20.36 0.34 -16.31
N LEU A 179 20.75 0.64 -17.56
CA LEU A 179 21.71 -0.15 -18.35
C LEU A 179 23.17 0.28 -18.11
N LEU A 180 23.39 1.41 -17.44
CA LEU A 180 24.73 1.82 -17.03
C LEU A 180 25.30 0.86 -15.97
N PRO A 181 26.63 0.67 -15.90
CA PRO A 181 27.24 -0.11 -14.81
C PRO A 181 26.78 0.43 -13.45
N THR A 182 26.51 -0.45 -12.48
CA THR A 182 25.77 -0.08 -11.25
C THR A 182 26.29 1.17 -10.52
N PRO A 183 27.61 1.41 -10.37
CA PRO A 183 28.11 2.67 -9.79
C PRO A 183 27.77 3.90 -10.65
N HIS A 184 27.89 3.82 -11.98
CA HIS A 184 27.50 4.89 -12.91
C HIS A 184 25.99 5.18 -12.88
N ALA A 185 25.17 4.13 -12.79
CA ALA A 185 23.72 4.26 -12.58
C ALA A 185 23.39 5.01 -11.28
N LEU A 186 24.00 4.60 -10.16
CA LEU A 186 23.83 5.26 -8.86
C LEU A 186 24.39 6.69 -8.83
N ALA A 187 25.48 6.95 -9.54
CA ALA A 187 26.03 8.29 -9.72
C ALA A 187 25.03 9.21 -10.42
N LEU A 188 24.44 8.77 -11.54
CA LEU A 188 23.44 9.53 -12.27
C LEU A 188 22.18 9.78 -11.43
N ARG A 189 21.72 8.76 -10.67
CA ARG A 189 20.62 8.90 -9.70
C ARG A 189 20.90 9.99 -8.67
N MET A 190 22.06 9.95 -8.02
CA MET A 190 22.46 10.93 -7.01
C MET A 190 22.57 12.33 -7.60
N VAL A 191 23.13 12.47 -8.79
CA VAL A 191 23.29 13.73 -9.51
C VAL A 191 21.92 14.36 -9.86
N LEU A 192 20.94 13.55 -10.31
CA LEU A 192 19.55 14.00 -10.52
C LEU A 192 18.86 14.43 -9.21
N GLN A 193 19.06 13.66 -8.12
CA GLN A 193 18.51 13.98 -6.80
C GLN A 193 19.07 15.31 -6.25
N LEU A 194 20.40 15.48 -6.28
CA LEU A 194 21.08 16.69 -5.79
C LEU A 194 20.79 17.94 -6.63
N GLY A 195 20.38 17.77 -7.90
CA GLY A 195 19.91 18.83 -8.77
C GLY A 195 20.99 19.42 -9.67
N VAL A 196 20.98 18.98 -10.93
CA VAL A 196 21.75 19.56 -12.04
C VAL A 196 20.85 20.47 -12.88
N LYS A 197 21.42 21.54 -13.44
CA LYS A 197 20.79 22.45 -14.39
C LYS A 197 20.53 21.72 -15.72
N PRO A 198 19.34 21.83 -16.32
CA PRO A 198 19.00 21.12 -17.56
C PRO A 198 20.01 21.32 -18.71
N SER A 199 20.65 22.48 -18.77
CA SER A 199 21.69 22.82 -19.75
C SER A 199 22.96 21.95 -19.71
N TRP A 200 23.10 21.06 -18.72
CA TRP A 200 24.13 20.01 -18.76
C TRP A 200 23.76 18.89 -19.74
N PHE A 201 22.47 18.50 -19.78
CA PHE A 201 21.98 17.44 -20.67
C PHE A 201 21.93 17.86 -22.15
N ASP A 202 22.00 19.17 -22.43
CA ASP A 202 22.13 19.70 -23.79
C ASP A 202 23.44 19.20 -24.45
N THR A 203 23.33 18.12 -25.21
CA THR A 203 24.32 17.76 -26.23
C THR A 203 24.25 18.79 -27.34
N CYS A 204 25.25 19.68 -27.39
CA CYS A 204 25.40 20.59 -28.53
C CYS A 204 25.32 19.79 -29.84
N ASN A 205 24.45 20.23 -30.76
CA ASN A 205 24.31 19.66 -32.10
C ASN A 205 25.64 19.80 -32.89
N THR A 206 26.60 18.91 -32.67
CA THR A 206 27.84 18.80 -33.45
C THR A 206 27.65 17.85 -34.63
N ILE A 207 26.57 18.04 -35.38
CA ILE A 207 26.40 17.49 -36.73
C ILE A 207 26.13 18.67 -37.66
N LYS A 208 27.19 19.04 -38.39
CA LYS A 208 27.35 20.25 -39.23
C LYS A 208 27.75 21.52 -38.47
N ASP A 209 29.06 21.64 -38.24
CA ASP A 209 29.82 22.78 -38.80
C ASP A 209 31.31 22.42 -38.93
N ASN A 210 31.68 21.88 -40.09
CA ASN A 210 33.08 21.82 -40.51
C ASN A 210 33.53 23.23 -40.92
N ASN A 211 33.95 24.04 -39.94
CA ASN A 211 35.06 25.00 -40.01
C ASN A 211 34.96 26.04 -38.89
N THR A 212 35.47 25.69 -37.70
CA THR A 212 36.31 26.61 -36.94
C THR A 212 37.12 25.84 -35.92
N SER A 213 38.41 26.14 -35.82
CA SER A 213 39.27 25.66 -34.75
C SER A 213 38.86 26.31 -33.43
N ARG A 214 37.83 25.76 -32.78
CA ARG A 214 37.56 26.05 -31.37
C ARG A 214 38.66 25.37 -30.55
N ASN A 215 39.64 26.17 -30.17
CA ASN A 215 40.65 25.86 -29.16
C ASN A 215 40.02 25.11 -27.98
N HIS A 216 40.78 24.21 -27.37
CA HIS A 216 40.44 23.59 -26.09
C HIS A 216 40.16 24.68 -25.04
N SER A 217 38.90 25.09 -24.91
CA SER A 217 38.44 25.84 -23.74
C SER A 217 38.55 24.90 -22.56
N SER A 218 39.33 25.30 -21.57
CA SER A 218 39.46 24.65 -20.26
C SER A 218 38.13 24.10 -19.79
N TRP A 219 38.14 22.88 -19.24
CA TRP A 219 36.97 22.21 -18.70
C TRP A 219 36.09 23.21 -17.93
N SER A 220 34.84 23.39 -18.37
CA SER A 220 33.92 24.26 -17.66
C SER A 220 33.76 23.74 -16.23
N ASP A 221 33.72 24.65 -15.26
CA ASP A 221 33.56 24.29 -13.86
C ASP A 221 32.28 23.46 -13.71
N PHE A 222 32.40 22.17 -13.42
CA PHE A 222 31.25 21.27 -13.33
C PHE A 222 30.29 21.69 -12.21
N ARG A 223 30.77 22.44 -11.20
CA ARG A 223 29.91 23.02 -10.15
C ARG A 223 28.93 24.05 -10.70
N SER A 224 29.28 24.75 -11.78
CA SER A 224 28.38 25.72 -12.42
C SER A 224 27.09 25.09 -12.96
N TYR A 225 27.10 23.77 -13.22
CA TYR A 225 25.92 22.98 -13.60
C TYR A 225 25.12 22.45 -12.41
N MET A 226 25.60 22.50 -11.16
CA MET A 226 24.77 22.20 -10.00
C MET A 226 23.79 23.36 -9.73
N ILE A 227 22.66 23.05 -9.08
CA ILE A 227 21.69 24.05 -8.63
C ILE A 227 22.11 24.57 -7.26
N ASP A 228 22.14 25.90 -7.13
CA ASP A 228 22.47 26.59 -5.88
C ASP A 228 21.35 26.40 -4.84
N SER A 229 21.54 25.45 -3.90
CA SER A 229 20.57 25.18 -2.84
C SER A 229 20.84 26.01 -1.58
N HIS A 230 19.84 26.74 -1.08
CA HIS A 230 19.91 27.45 0.21
C HIS A 230 19.79 26.53 1.45
N LEU A 231 19.87 25.21 1.28
CA LEU A 231 19.82 24.22 2.35
C LEU A 231 21.21 23.89 2.90
N PRO A 232 21.31 23.37 4.14
CA PRO A 232 22.58 22.84 4.65
C PRO A 232 23.11 21.74 3.73
N THR A 233 24.39 21.84 3.37
CA THR A 233 25.07 20.84 2.54
C THR A 233 25.25 19.55 3.32
N ILE A 234 24.38 18.57 3.07
CA ILE A 234 24.52 17.21 3.61
C ILE A 234 25.43 16.41 2.69
N GLY A 235 26.53 15.88 3.23
CA GLY A 235 27.59 15.21 2.48
C GLY A 235 28.73 16.12 2.01
N ASP A 236 29.52 15.62 1.06
CA ASP A 236 30.78 16.22 0.59
C ASP A 236 30.56 17.04 -0.69
N SER A 237 30.86 18.34 -0.65
CA SER A 237 30.57 19.29 -1.73
C SER A 237 31.40 19.08 -3.00
N VAL A 238 32.47 18.29 -2.93
CA VAL A 238 33.32 17.96 -4.10
C VAL A 238 32.76 16.76 -4.88
N VAL A 239 31.96 15.90 -4.24
CA VAL A 239 31.47 14.66 -4.86
C VAL A 239 30.59 14.89 -6.10
N PRO A 240 29.61 15.81 -6.13
CA PRO A 240 28.77 16.02 -7.31
C PRO A 240 29.58 16.41 -8.56
N GLU A 241 30.62 17.23 -8.37
CA GLU A 241 31.56 17.61 -9.44
C GLU A 241 32.31 16.39 -10.00
N MET A 242 32.77 15.49 -9.13
CA MET A 242 33.44 14.25 -9.52
C MET A 242 32.48 13.29 -10.25
N LEU A 243 31.24 13.17 -9.80
CA LEU A 243 30.23 12.32 -10.48
C LEU A 243 29.87 12.86 -11.86
N LEU A 244 29.68 14.19 -12.02
CA LEU A 244 29.48 14.83 -13.32
C LEU A 244 30.63 14.54 -14.29
N LYS A 245 31.87 14.64 -13.82
CA LYS A 245 33.07 14.32 -14.61
C LYS A 245 33.10 12.85 -15.07
N VAL A 246 32.66 11.92 -14.23
CA VAL A 246 32.63 10.49 -14.57
C VAL A 246 31.47 10.15 -15.53
N LEU A 247 30.37 10.90 -15.48
CA LEU A 247 29.23 10.73 -16.40
C LEU A 247 29.43 11.43 -17.77
N GLU A 248 30.34 12.40 -17.86
CA GLU A 248 30.65 13.16 -19.10
C GLU A 248 30.85 12.31 -20.38
N PRO A 249 31.45 11.10 -20.39
CA PRO A 249 31.53 10.27 -21.59
C PRO A 249 30.15 9.83 -22.09
N TYR A 250 29.32 9.23 -21.22
CA TYR A 250 27.95 8.82 -21.55
C TYR A 250 27.09 10.00 -22.03
N ARG A 251 27.36 11.21 -21.53
CA ARG A 251 26.68 12.44 -21.94
C ARG A 251 26.98 12.80 -23.39
N ARG A 252 28.25 12.70 -23.81
CA ARG A 252 28.69 13.01 -25.18
C ARG A 252 28.12 12.05 -26.21
N ASP A 253 27.97 10.78 -25.83
CA ASP A 253 27.43 9.73 -26.70
C ASP A 253 25.88 9.74 -26.73
N GLY A 254 25.24 10.57 -25.91
CA GLY A 254 23.78 10.70 -25.84
C GLY A 254 23.09 9.57 -25.06
N CYS A 255 23.83 8.79 -24.27
CA CYS A 255 23.33 7.58 -23.62
C CYS A 255 22.74 7.80 -22.20
N ILE A 256 22.77 9.04 -21.68
CA ILE A 256 22.31 9.35 -20.30
C ILE A 256 20.79 9.44 -20.18
N LEU A 257 20.17 10.35 -20.92
CA LEU A 257 18.73 10.61 -20.94
C LEU A 257 18.37 11.03 -22.37
N ASP A 258 17.16 10.68 -22.81
CA ASP A 258 16.65 11.16 -24.08
C ASP A 258 16.14 12.61 -23.95
N ALA A 259 15.85 13.25 -25.08
CA ALA A 259 15.41 14.65 -25.10
C ALA A 259 14.05 14.86 -24.40
N GLU A 260 13.19 13.82 -24.34
CA GLU A 260 11.88 13.89 -23.69
C GLU A 260 12.02 13.82 -22.17
N THR A 261 12.76 12.84 -21.63
CA THR A 261 13.05 12.74 -20.19
C THR A 261 13.90 13.90 -19.68
N ALA A 262 14.84 14.42 -20.46
CA ALA A 262 15.57 15.66 -20.12
C ALA A 262 14.62 16.88 -20.07
N GLY A 263 13.65 16.97 -20.98
CA GLY A 263 12.60 18.00 -20.96
C GLY A 263 11.66 17.87 -19.75
N LEU A 264 11.27 16.66 -19.37
CA LEU A 264 10.48 16.38 -18.17
C LEU A 264 11.26 16.69 -16.88
N TYR A 265 12.56 16.38 -16.84
CA TYR A 265 13.42 16.78 -15.73
C TYR A 265 13.49 18.32 -15.62
N ALA A 266 13.58 19.03 -16.74
CA ALA A 266 13.68 20.49 -16.77
C ALA A 266 12.46 21.22 -16.19
N SER A 267 11.25 20.65 -16.28
CA SER A 267 10.06 21.22 -15.63
C SER A 267 10.03 20.93 -14.13
N VAL A 268 10.42 19.72 -13.71
CA VAL A 268 10.33 19.25 -12.31
C VAL A 268 11.46 19.78 -11.42
N VAL A 269 12.66 20.04 -11.97
CA VAL A 269 13.87 20.26 -11.18
C VAL A 269 13.79 21.44 -10.19
N ASN A 270 13.01 22.47 -10.51
CA ASN A 270 12.82 23.66 -9.69
C ASN A 270 11.62 23.58 -8.72
N GLU A 271 10.85 22.49 -8.72
CA GLU A 271 9.69 22.31 -7.82
C GLU A 271 10.08 21.91 -6.38
N GLY A 272 11.34 21.51 -6.17
CA GLY A 272 11.95 21.21 -4.86
C GLY A 272 12.68 19.87 -4.81
N SER A 273 13.30 19.55 -3.68
CA SER A 273 13.99 18.25 -3.45
C SER A 273 13.05 17.05 -3.64
N ALA A 274 11.89 17.04 -2.98
CA ALA A 274 10.94 15.92 -3.07
C ALA A 274 10.50 15.61 -4.52
N ALA A 275 10.35 16.63 -5.37
CA ALA A 275 9.99 16.45 -6.77
C ALA A 275 11.15 15.84 -7.59
N ARG A 276 12.39 16.32 -7.37
CA ARG A 276 13.62 15.73 -7.94
C ARG A 276 13.83 14.28 -7.52
N PHE A 277 13.58 13.96 -6.25
CA PHE A 277 13.73 12.60 -5.73
C PHE A 277 12.68 11.65 -6.33
N ALA A 278 11.43 12.12 -6.47
CA ALA A 278 10.37 11.38 -7.16
C ALA A 278 10.72 11.09 -8.63
N PHE A 279 11.22 12.10 -9.34
CA PHE A 279 11.66 11.95 -10.74
C PHE A 279 12.78 10.94 -10.88
N ALA A 280 13.83 11.06 -10.04
CA ALA A 280 14.94 10.12 -10.05
C ALA A 280 14.46 8.68 -9.78
N ALA A 281 13.65 8.46 -8.74
CA ALA A 281 13.09 7.13 -8.45
C ALA A 281 12.28 6.55 -9.63
N ALA A 282 11.45 7.37 -10.29
CA ALA A 282 10.64 6.95 -11.43
C ALA A 282 11.50 6.51 -12.64
N ILE A 283 12.58 7.24 -12.96
CA ILE A 283 13.50 6.92 -14.06
C ILE A 283 14.24 5.58 -13.83
N PHE A 284 14.50 5.20 -12.58
CA PHE A 284 15.08 3.91 -12.23
C PHE A 284 14.05 2.79 -11.99
N GLY A 285 12.75 3.06 -12.23
CA GLY A 285 11.67 2.08 -12.10
C GLY A 285 11.09 1.90 -10.69
N GLU A 286 11.56 2.66 -9.70
CA GLU A 286 11.13 2.58 -8.30
C GLU A 286 9.85 3.40 -8.06
N SER A 287 8.74 2.90 -8.60
CA SER A 287 7.42 3.55 -8.51
C SER A 287 6.90 3.75 -7.08
N SER A 288 7.22 2.85 -6.14
CA SER A 288 6.82 2.96 -4.73
C SER A 288 7.57 4.07 -3.99
N GLU A 289 8.86 4.25 -4.28
CA GLU A 289 9.66 5.38 -3.81
C GLU A 289 9.18 6.70 -4.43
N ALA A 290 8.93 6.72 -5.73
CA ALA A 290 8.43 7.91 -6.42
C ALA A 290 7.11 8.41 -5.80
N LEU A 291 6.19 7.50 -5.48
CA LEU A 291 4.95 7.82 -4.78
C LEU A 291 5.19 8.33 -3.34
N PHE A 292 6.15 7.77 -2.61
CA PHE A 292 6.53 8.25 -1.27
C PHE A 292 6.99 9.71 -1.33
N TRP A 293 7.92 10.04 -2.23
CA TRP A 293 8.45 11.41 -2.36
C TRP A 293 7.37 12.43 -2.77
N LEU A 294 6.45 12.07 -3.66
CA LEU A 294 5.30 12.93 -4.04
C LEU A 294 4.29 13.13 -2.89
N GLN A 295 4.14 12.15 -2.00
CA GLN A 295 3.22 12.24 -0.85
C GLN A 295 3.83 12.95 0.36
N LEU A 296 5.16 12.93 0.51
CA LEU A 296 5.90 13.46 1.67
C LEU A 296 5.51 14.90 2.05
N PRO A 297 5.42 15.90 1.14
CA PRO A 297 4.99 17.25 1.51
C PRO A 297 3.57 17.30 2.08
N ARG A 298 2.65 16.49 1.54
CA ARG A 298 1.25 16.44 2.00
C ARG A 298 1.15 15.82 3.39
N ALA A 299 1.90 14.73 3.63
CA ALA A 299 1.94 14.05 4.93
C ALA A 299 2.54 14.93 6.03
N LEU A 300 3.63 15.64 5.75
CA LEU A 300 4.24 16.60 6.70
C LEU A 300 3.28 17.75 7.05
N ILE A 301 2.68 18.40 6.03
CA ILE A 301 1.69 19.48 6.24
C ILE A 301 0.49 18.97 7.07
N HIS A 302 0.03 17.75 6.83
CA HIS A 302 -1.05 17.13 7.61
C HIS A 302 -0.66 16.93 9.09
N SER A 303 0.51 16.36 9.33
CA SER A 303 1.04 16.13 10.68
C SER A 303 1.18 17.45 11.47
N MET A 304 1.77 18.49 10.87
CA MET A 304 1.90 19.82 11.47
C MET A 304 0.53 20.48 11.77
N ARG A 305 -0.48 20.28 10.90
CA ARG A 305 -1.84 20.79 11.16
C ARG A 305 -2.52 20.07 12.32
N ASN A 306 -2.27 18.77 12.49
CA ASN A 306 -2.85 18.03 13.62
C ASN A 306 -2.11 18.30 14.94
N SER A 307 -0.80 18.59 14.91
CA SER A 307 -0.07 19.02 16.11
C SER A 307 -0.50 20.42 16.60
N SER A 308 -0.89 21.34 15.71
CA SER A 308 -1.36 22.68 16.11
C SER A 308 -2.77 22.68 16.73
N LYS A 309 -3.69 21.79 16.30
CA LYS A 309 -5.00 21.60 16.97
C LYS A 309 -4.85 21.26 18.46
N LYS A 310 -3.84 20.46 18.80
CA LYS A 310 -3.51 20.01 20.17
C LYS A 310 -3.24 21.16 21.15
N SER A 311 -2.66 22.29 20.69
CA SER A 311 -2.39 23.44 21.56
C SER A 311 -3.65 24.25 21.87
N ARG A 312 -4.55 24.43 20.88
CA ARG A 312 -5.80 25.18 21.06
C ARG A 312 -6.75 24.52 22.06
N GLN A 313 -6.90 23.19 22.02
CA GLN A 313 -7.76 22.48 22.99
C GLN A 313 -7.20 22.46 24.43
N ARG A 314 -5.88 22.48 24.62
CA ARG A 314 -5.30 22.60 25.97
C ARG A 314 -5.53 23.99 26.58
N ALA A 315 -5.44 25.05 25.77
CA ALA A 315 -5.71 26.41 26.22
C ALA A 315 -7.19 26.64 26.60
N SER A 316 -8.14 26.04 25.86
CA SER A 316 -9.57 26.17 26.16
C SER A 316 -10.00 25.43 27.43
N VAL A 317 -9.33 24.34 27.81
CA VAL A 317 -9.64 23.58 29.04
C VAL A 317 -9.08 24.26 30.30
N SER A 318 -7.96 24.98 30.20
CA SER A 318 -7.41 25.78 31.31
C SER A 318 -8.15 27.09 31.59
N ALA A 319 -8.97 27.57 30.65
CA ALA A 319 -9.71 28.84 30.77
C ALA A 319 -11.17 28.65 31.25
N SER A 320 -11.66 27.42 31.35
CA SER A 320 -13.08 27.10 31.65
C SER A 320 -13.30 26.50 33.04
N THR A 321 -12.35 26.65 33.97
CA THR A 321 -12.45 26.16 35.35
C THR A 321 -12.29 27.28 36.37
N SER A 322 -13.14 28.30 36.27
CA SER A 322 -13.42 29.23 37.36
C SER A 322 -14.85 29.77 37.25
N GLU A 323 -15.64 29.54 38.30
CA GLU A 323 -16.86 30.28 38.65
C GLU A 323 -18.06 30.21 37.68
N LEU A 324 -19.08 29.42 38.04
CA LEU A 324 -20.40 29.93 38.46
C LEU A 324 -21.38 28.77 38.75
N GLU A 325 -21.52 28.42 40.03
CA GLU A 325 -22.86 28.12 40.56
C GLU A 325 -23.56 29.49 40.73
N ASP A 326 -24.78 29.68 40.23
CA ASP A 326 -25.97 29.65 41.09
C ASP A 326 -27.33 29.98 40.39
N THR A 327 -28.38 29.34 40.90
CA THR A 327 -29.81 29.75 40.85
C THR A 327 -30.54 30.10 39.52
N SER A 328 -31.49 29.22 39.14
CA SER A 328 -32.93 29.54 38.97
C SER A 328 -33.69 28.25 38.62
N ILE A 329 -34.14 27.46 39.60
CA ILE A 329 -35.38 27.64 40.37
C ILE A 329 -36.62 27.84 39.49
N LEU A 330 -37.39 26.76 39.29
CA LEU A 330 -38.81 26.64 39.70
C LEU A 330 -39.27 25.19 39.47
N SER A 331 -39.20 24.31 40.48
CA SER A 331 -40.36 23.83 41.28
C SER A 331 -41.19 22.73 40.59
N ARG A 332 -41.90 21.77 41.22
CA ARG A 332 -42.45 21.57 42.58
C ARG A 332 -42.86 20.06 42.65
N ARG A 333 -42.83 19.28 43.73
CA ARG A 333 -42.47 19.40 45.16
C ARG A 333 -42.08 17.96 45.67
N ALA A 334 -41.23 17.81 46.69
CA ALA A 334 -41.52 17.22 48.03
C ALA A 334 -42.18 15.81 48.10
N SER A 335 -41.78 14.89 48.99
CA SER A 335 -40.78 14.99 50.08
C SER A 335 -40.38 13.63 50.69
N ARG A 336 -39.18 13.61 51.27
CA ARG A 336 -38.68 12.90 52.48
C ARG A 336 -39.61 11.84 53.15
N GLY A 337 -39.06 10.72 53.65
CA GLY A 337 -37.63 10.40 53.73
C GLY A 337 -37.30 9.15 54.55
N LYS A 338 -36.01 8.87 54.71
CA LYS A 338 -35.47 7.72 55.46
C LYS A 338 -35.83 7.78 56.94
N SER A 339 -36.20 6.65 57.52
CA SER A 339 -36.12 6.37 58.96
C SER A 339 -35.49 5.00 59.20
N ILE A 340 -34.91 4.83 60.39
CA ILE A 340 -34.10 3.69 60.81
C ILE A 340 -35.01 2.67 61.51
N PRO A 341 -34.88 1.34 61.28
CA PRO A 341 -35.67 0.35 62.01
C PRO A 341 -35.13 0.14 63.43
N GLY A 342 -35.82 0.70 64.41
CA GLY A 342 -35.72 0.30 65.82
C GLY A 342 -36.61 -0.92 66.11
N LYS A 343 -36.18 -1.77 67.05
CA LYS A 343 -37.00 -2.91 67.55
C LYS A 343 -38.26 -2.40 68.25
N GLU A 344 -39.40 -3.08 68.06
CA GLU A 344 -39.98 -3.95 69.09
C GLU A 344 -41.19 -4.78 68.60
N LYS A 345 -41.53 -5.83 69.37
CA LYS A 345 -42.63 -6.76 69.08
C LYS A 345 -43.93 -6.30 69.74
N LYS A 346 -45.09 -6.57 69.12
CA LYS A 346 -46.09 -7.51 69.67
C LYS A 346 -47.28 -7.74 68.74
N ASP A 347 -47.88 -8.91 68.93
CA ASP A 347 -48.95 -9.49 68.12
C ASP A 347 -50.30 -8.80 68.36
N THR A 348 -51.14 -8.73 67.31
CA THR A 348 -52.59 -8.90 67.48
C THR A 348 -53.17 -9.54 66.22
N VAL A 349 -53.60 -10.80 66.34
CA VAL A 349 -54.31 -11.52 65.28
C VAL A 349 -55.75 -11.01 65.19
N CYS A 350 -56.21 -10.68 63.97
CA CYS A 350 -57.63 -10.47 63.70
C CYS A 350 -58.02 -11.23 62.43
N TYR A 351 -58.63 -12.40 62.61
CA TYR A 351 -59.30 -13.13 61.53
C TYR A 351 -60.59 -12.41 61.13
N GLY A 352 -60.91 -12.40 59.84
CA GLY A 352 -62.28 -12.11 59.39
C GLY A 352 -62.52 -10.76 58.72
N ARG A 353 -61.71 -10.39 57.73
CA ARG A 353 -62.19 -9.51 56.65
C ARG A 353 -61.63 -9.99 55.32
N LEU A 354 -62.52 -10.34 54.39
CA LEU A 354 -62.18 -10.56 52.98
C LEU A 354 -61.80 -9.20 52.38
N THR A 355 -60.51 -8.85 52.44
CA THR A 355 -59.96 -7.73 51.69
C THR A 355 -59.98 -8.06 50.21
N SER A 356 -60.89 -7.40 49.49
CA SER A 356 -60.92 -7.37 48.04
C SER A 356 -59.56 -6.91 47.51
N MET A 357 -58.85 -7.77 46.79
CA MET A 357 -57.54 -7.51 46.17
C MET A 357 -56.49 -6.92 47.13
N ALA A 358 -56.02 -7.71 48.11
CA ALA A 358 -54.90 -7.32 48.96
C ALA A 358 -53.56 -7.42 48.19
N PHE A 359 -52.98 -6.27 47.86
CA PHE A 359 -51.59 -6.15 47.39
C PHE A 359 -50.98 -4.87 47.96
N ASP A 360 -50.53 -4.91 49.21
CA ASP A 360 -49.61 -3.88 49.70
C ASP A 360 -48.32 -3.94 48.88
N GLN A 361 -47.81 -2.78 48.47
CA GLN A 361 -46.66 -2.69 47.56
C GLN A 361 -45.43 -3.45 48.09
N GLU A 362 -45.25 -3.46 49.42
CA GLU A 362 -44.17 -4.20 50.08
C GLU A 362 -44.32 -5.73 50.03
N GLU A 363 -45.55 -6.26 49.99
CA GLU A 363 -45.79 -7.70 49.93
C GLU A 363 -45.50 -8.25 48.54
N LEU A 364 -45.87 -7.51 47.50
CA LEU A 364 -45.46 -7.80 46.12
C LEU A 364 -43.93 -7.76 45.98
N TRP A 365 -43.27 -6.76 46.57
CA TRP A 365 -41.81 -6.65 46.55
C TRP A 365 -41.13 -7.79 47.31
N ARG A 366 -41.64 -8.20 48.48
CA ARG A 366 -41.13 -9.37 49.22
C ARG A 366 -41.30 -10.65 48.41
N SER A 367 -42.49 -10.91 47.87
CA SER A 367 -42.77 -12.09 47.05
C SER A 367 -41.91 -12.16 45.77
N ALA A 368 -41.63 -11.04 45.12
CA ALA A 368 -40.73 -11.01 43.96
C ALA A 368 -39.26 -11.27 44.36
N ASN A 369 -38.78 -10.67 45.46
CA ASN A 369 -37.43 -10.94 45.96
C ASN A 369 -37.23 -12.39 46.45
N GLU A 370 -38.26 -13.04 46.97
CA GLU A 370 -38.21 -14.47 47.35
C GLU A 370 -38.13 -15.41 46.13
N ARG A 371 -38.65 -15.01 44.97
CA ARG A 371 -38.63 -15.82 43.73
C ARG A 371 -37.31 -15.76 42.98
N ILE A 372 -36.54 -14.67 43.06
CA ILE A 372 -35.26 -14.52 42.34
C ILE A 372 -34.27 -15.68 42.65
N PRO A 373 -34.03 -16.09 43.92
CA PRO A 373 -33.15 -17.22 44.26
C PRO A 373 -33.69 -18.61 43.88
N TRP A 374 -34.96 -18.73 43.48
CA TRP A 374 -35.49 -20.01 42.98
C TRP A 374 -34.98 -20.28 41.56
N HIS A 375 -34.89 -19.23 40.74
CA HIS A 375 -34.33 -19.31 39.39
C HIS A 375 -32.80 -19.41 39.37
N GLU A 376 -32.10 -19.12 40.48
CA GLU A 376 -30.65 -19.37 40.63
C GLU A 376 -30.28 -20.85 40.68
N LYS A 377 -31.22 -21.72 41.06
CA LYS A 377 -31.01 -23.17 41.22
C LYS A 377 -31.41 -23.97 39.98
N LEU A 378 -31.85 -23.30 38.93
CA LEU A 378 -32.33 -23.90 37.69
C LEU A 378 -31.37 -23.56 36.56
N GLU A 379 -30.78 -24.58 35.97
CA GLU A 379 -29.91 -24.44 34.80
C GLU A 379 -30.73 -24.49 33.51
N GLY A 380 -30.40 -23.63 32.55
CA GLY A 380 -31.09 -23.53 31.25
C GLY A 380 -31.53 -22.10 30.92
N GLU A 381 -31.70 -21.83 29.63
CA GLU A 381 -31.94 -20.47 29.15
C GLU A 381 -33.29 -19.89 29.61
N GLU A 382 -34.34 -20.72 29.67
CA GLU A 382 -35.66 -20.30 30.19
C GLU A 382 -35.57 -19.83 31.66
N ALA A 383 -34.72 -20.46 32.47
CA ALA A 383 -34.48 -20.03 33.85
C ALA A 383 -33.78 -18.66 33.91
N ILE A 384 -32.81 -18.42 33.00
CA ILE A 384 -32.15 -17.11 32.84
C ILE A 384 -33.17 -16.05 32.43
N GLN A 385 -34.01 -16.30 31.41
CA GLN A 385 -35.01 -15.33 30.96
C GLN A 385 -36.05 -15.02 32.05
N ASN A 386 -36.52 -16.03 32.80
CA ASN A 386 -37.42 -15.84 33.94
C ASN A 386 -36.76 -15.04 35.08
N ARG A 387 -35.48 -15.32 35.39
CA ARG A 387 -34.72 -14.54 36.38
C ARG A 387 -34.52 -13.08 35.96
N VAL A 388 -34.26 -12.82 34.68
CA VAL A 388 -34.20 -11.46 34.11
C VAL A 388 -35.54 -10.75 34.24
N HIS A 389 -36.66 -11.43 33.95
CA HIS A 389 -38.00 -10.88 34.14
C HIS A 389 -38.26 -10.46 35.60
N GLU A 390 -37.91 -11.31 36.57
CA GLU A 390 -38.07 -10.97 38.00
C GLU A 390 -37.14 -9.85 38.46
N LEU A 391 -35.89 -9.81 38.00
CA LEU A 391 -34.97 -8.71 38.30
C LEU A 391 -35.47 -7.37 37.76
N VAL A 392 -36.03 -7.36 36.54
CA VAL A 392 -36.64 -6.17 35.94
C VAL A 392 -37.93 -5.76 36.67
N SER A 393 -38.77 -6.72 37.09
CA SER A 393 -40.02 -6.44 37.82
C SER A 393 -39.79 -5.82 39.20
N VAL A 394 -38.69 -6.20 39.88
CA VAL A 394 -38.21 -5.60 41.14
C VAL A 394 -37.49 -4.25 40.91
N GLY A 395 -37.15 -3.91 39.67
CA GLY A 395 -36.40 -2.70 39.33
C GLY A 395 -34.88 -2.83 39.53
N ASN A 396 -34.36 -4.03 39.80
CA ASN A 396 -32.92 -4.30 39.88
C ASN A 396 -32.32 -4.51 38.47
N LEU A 397 -32.28 -3.42 37.71
CA LEU A 397 -31.79 -3.40 36.33
C LEU A 397 -30.29 -3.72 36.24
N GLU A 398 -29.48 -3.36 37.24
CA GLU A 398 -28.05 -3.68 37.28
C GLU A 398 -27.80 -5.20 37.40
N GLY A 399 -28.58 -5.88 38.25
CA GLY A 399 -28.59 -7.33 38.36
C GLY A 399 -29.03 -8.01 37.06
N ALA A 400 -30.07 -7.48 36.39
CA ALA A 400 -30.53 -7.99 35.10
C ALA A 400 -29.45 -7.86 34.00
N VAL A 401 -28.77 -6.71 33.92
CA VAL A 401 -27.68 -6.46 32.96
C VAL A 401 -26.50 -7.39 33.21
N SER A 402 -26.06 -7.57 34.47
CA SER A 402 -24.92 -8.45 34.78
C SER A 402 -25.20 -9.92 34.43
N LEU A 403 -26.42 -10.39 34.69
CA LEU A 403 -26.88 -11.73 34.31
C LEU A 403 -26.88 -11.92 32.78
N LEU A 404 -27.46 -10.98 32.03
CA LEU A 404 -27.48 -11.05 30.56
C LEU A 404 -26.07 -11.03 29.93
N LEU A 405 -25.15 -10.21 30.47
CA LEU A 405 -23.75 -10.14 30.00
C LEU A 405 -22.92 -11.39 30.34
N SER A 406 -23.39 -12.23 31.27
CA SER A 406 -22.73 -13.50 31.61
C SER A 406 -22.98 -14.62 30.58
N THR A 407 -23.91 -14.41 29.62
CA THR A 407 -24.16 -15.36 28.52
C THR A 407 -22.89 -15.56 27.69
N PRO A 408 -22.39 -16.79 27.49
CA PRO A 408 -21.22 -17.04 26.66
C PRO A 408 -21.48 -16.70 25.18
N PRO A 409 -20.44 -16.33 24.41
CA PRO A 409 -20.60 -15.89 23.02
C PRO A 409 -20.99 -17.02 22.04
N GLU A 410 -20.88 -18.27 22.46
CA GLU A 410 -21.21 -19.47 21.67
C GLU A 410 -22.71 -19.82 21.71
N ASP A 411 -23.47 -19.24 22.65
CA ASP A 411 -24.91 -19.48 22.76
C ASP A 411 -25.70 -18.76 21.66
N SER A 412 -26.68 -19.45 21.06
CA SER A 412 -27.60 -18.88 20.05
C SER A 412 -28.34 -17.62 20.54
N HIS A 413 -28.47 -17.44 21.86
CA HIS A 413 -29.21 -16.37 22.50
C HIS A 413 -28.32 -15.21 22.97
N PHE A 414 -26.99 -15.32 22.82
CA PHE A 414 -26.01 -14.28 23.15
C PHE A 414 -26.39 -12.92 22.55
N TYR A 415 -26.76 -12.87 21.26
CA TYR A 415 -27.11 -11.61 20.59
C TYR A 415 -28.40 -10.98 21.15
N ALA A 416 -29.42 -11.78 21.44
CA ALA A 416 -30.67 -11.30 22.03
C ALA A 416 -30.44 -10.78 23.46
N ASN A 417 -29.64 -11.49 24.25
CA ASN A 417 -29.29 -11.10 25.61
C ASN A 417 -28.40 -9.85 25.62
N ALA A 418 -27.44 -9.74 24.71
CA ALA A 418 -26.58 -8.57 24.55
C ALA A 418 -27.37 -7.29 24.20
N LEU A 419 -28.31 -7.38 23.24
CA LEU A 419 -29.19 -6.25 22.91
C LEU A 419 -30.07 -5.82 24.09
N ARG A 420 -30.62 -6.79 24.84
CA ARG A 420 -31.39 -6.52 26.06
C ARG A 420 -30.52 -5.87 27.14
N ALA A 421 -29.30 -6.36 27.36
CA ALA A 421 -28.35 -5.80 28.32
C ALA A 421 -28.01 -4.34 27.99
N VAL A 422 -27.71 -4.03 26.73
CA VAL A 422 -27.43 -2.67 26.27
C VAL A 422 -28.66 -1.78 26.45
N ALA A 423 -29.85 -2.23 26.04
CA ALA A 423 -31.09 -1.47 26.20
C ALA A 423 -31.38 -1.14 27.68
N LEU A 424 -31.33 -2.14 28.57
CA LEU A 424 -31.54 -1.96 30.01
C LEU A 424 -30.47 -1.07 30.65
N SER A 425 -29.20 -1.22 30.26
CA SER A 425 -28.11 -0.39 30.79
C SER A 425 -28.28 1.10 30.48
N SER A 426 -28.84 1.44 29.32
CA SER A 426 -29.10 2.84 28.93
C SER A 426 -30.16 3.53 29.80
N ALA A 427 -31.09 2.76 30.39
CA ALA A 427 -32.07 3.26 31.35
C ALA A 427 -31.50 3.48 32.77
N VAL A 428 -30.36 2.86 33.10
CA VAL A 428 -29.71 2.99 34.42
C VAL A 428 -28.71 4.13 34.44
N SER A 429 -27.68 4.08 33.61
CA SER A 429 -26.62 5.10 33.58
C SER A 429 -25.75 5.01 32.33
N ARG A 430 -25.17 6.15 31.95
CA ARG A 430 -24.19 6.22 30.85
C ARG A 430 -22.94 5.38 31.11
N SER A 431 -22.48 5.30 32.37
CA SER A 431 -21.31 4.50 32.75
C SER A 431 -21.58 2.99 32.64
N LEU A 432 -22.77 2.53 33.04
CA LEU A 432 -23.14 1.12 32.86
C LEU A 432 -23.33 0.78 31.37
N LEU A 433 -23.90 1.69 30.58
CA LEU A 433 -24.01 1.56 29.12
C LEU A 433 -22.63 1.44 28.45
N GLU A 434 -21.68 2.31 28.84
CA GLU A 434 -20.29 2.24 28.36
C GLU A 434 -19.64 0.89 28.68
N LEU A 435 -19.83 0.37 29.90
CA LEU A 435 -19.27 -0.92 30.32
C LEU A 435 -19.94 -2.10 29.62
N ALA A 436 -21.28 -2.11 29.51
CA ALA A 436 -22.02 -3.17 28.84
C ALA A 436 -21.65 -3.28 27.36
N VAL A 437 -21.59 -2.15 26.65
CA VAL A 437 -21.22 -2.13 25.21
C VAL A 437 -19.79 -2.61 24.98
N LYS A 438 -18.82 -2.29 25.86
CA LYS A 438 -17.46 -2.83 25.79
C LYS A 438 -17.43 -4.36 25.88
N VAL A 439 -18.12 -4.92 26.88
CA VAL A 439 -18.17 -6.38 27.11
C VAL A 439 -18.82 -7.09 25.93
N VAL A 440 -19.94 -6.55 25.43
CA VAL A 440 -20.61 -7.07 24.23
C VAL A 440 -19.68 -7.00 23.02
N ALA A 441 -19.06 -5.86 22.73
CA ALA A 441 -18.18 -5.69 21.57
C ALA A 441 -16.97 -6.65 21.61
N ALA A 442 -16.31 -6.80 22.76
CA ALA A 442 -15.21 -7.74 22.93
C ALA A 442 -15.62 -9.20 22.68
N ASN A 443 -16.81 -9.60 23.13
CA ASN A 443 -17.37 -10.93 22.87
C ASN A 443 -17.80 -11.11 21.39
N MET A 444 -18.22 -10.05 20.70
CA MET A 444 -18.56 -10.08 19.27
C MET A 444 -17.34 -10.22 18.35
N VAL A 445 -16.17 -9.68 18.74
CA VAL A 445 -14.90 -9.92 18.02
C VAL A 445 -14.53 -11.40 18.02
N ARG A 446 -14.76 -12.12 19.13
CA ARG A 446 -14.49 -13.57 19.23
C ARG A 446 -15.37 -14.46 18.33
N THR A 447 -16.46 -13.93 17.78
CA THR A 447 -17.46 -14.69 17.01
C THR A 447 -17.52 -14.28 15.54
N ASP A 448 -16.41 -13.72 15.03
CA ASP A 448 -16.24 -13.27 13.63
C ASP A 448 -17.25 -12.19 13.19
N LYS A 449 -17.84 -11.48 14.16
CA LYS A 449 -18.80 -10.37 13.96
C LYS A 449 -18.23 -9.04 14.44
N SER A 450 -16.95 -8.81 14.15
CA SER A 450 -16.16 -7.64 14.58
C SER A 450 -16.81 -6.29 14.23
N LEU A 451 -17.40 -6.17 13.04
CA LEU A 451 -18.06 -4.95 12.57
C LEU A 451 -19.24 -4.52 13.46
N SER A 452 -20.07 -5.46 13.92
CA SER A 452 -21.20 -5.15 14.79
C SER A 452 -20.75 -4.64 16.16
N GLY A 453 -19.70 -5.25 16.74
CA GLY A 453 -19.08 -4.75 17.98
C GLY A 453 -18.48 -3.35 17.81
N THR A 454 -17.79 -3.12 16.69
CA THR A 454 -17.19 -1.83 16.32
C THR A 454 -18.25 -0.73 16.22
N HIS A 455 -19.38 -0.98 15.53
CA HIS A 455 -20.47 0.00 15.41
C HIS A 455 -21.08 0.38 16.76
N MET A 456 -21.23 -0.59 17.69
CA MET A 456 -21.72 -0.32 19.03
C MET A 456 -20.76 0.56 19.84
N LEU A 457 -19.44 0.32 19.74
CA LEU A 457 -18.42 1.19 20.35
C LEU A 457 -18.46 2.61 19.78
N CYS A 458 -18.64 2.76 18.47
CA CYS A 458 -18.81 4.07 17.81
C CYS A 458 -20.06 4.81 18.28
N ALA A 459 -21.20 4.11 18.47
CA ALA A 459 -22.44 4.71 18.96
C ALA A 459 -22.32 5.29 20.38
N VAL A 460 -21.43 4.72 21.20
CA VAL A 460 -21.13 5.19 22.56
C VAL A 460 -19.99 6.23 22.58
N GLY A 461 -19.30 6.45 21.44
CA GLY A 461 -18.18 7.38 21.31
C GLY A 461 -16.82 6.82 21.74
N ARG A 462 -16.68 5.49 21.89
CA ARG A 462 -15.42 4.80 22.26
C ARG A 462 -14.54 4.54 21.02
N TYR A 463 -14.31 5.58 20.20
CA TYR A 463 -13.68 5.46 18.88
C TYR A 463 -12.28 4.84 18.91
N GLN A 464 -11.48 5.07 19.96
CA GLN A 464 -10.15 4.47 20.10
C GLN A 464 -10.21 2.93 20.22
N GLU A 465 -11.19 2.41 20.95
CA GLU A 465 -11.39 0.97 21.13
C GLU A 465 -11.96 0.33 19.85
N ALA A 466 -12.87 1.04 19.16
CA ALA A 466 -13.36 0.65 17.85
C ALA A 466 -12.24 0.57 16.80
N CYS A 467 -11.32 1.55 16.77
CA CYS A 467 -10.15 1.49 15.90
C CYS A 467 -9.24 0.30 16.24
N SER A 468 -8.99 0.00 17.52
CA SER A 468 -8.21 -1.19 17.89
C SER A 468 -8.86 -2.47 17.39
N GLN A 469 -10.17 -2.67 17.61
CA GLN A 469 -10.86 -3.88 17.16
C GLN A 469 -10.82 -4.07 15.64
N LEU A 470 -10.91 -2.98 14.87
CA LEU A 470 -10.72 -3.04 13.42
C LEU A 470 -9.28 -3.41 13.03
N GLN A 471 -8.27 -2.90 13.74
CA GLN A 471 -6.86 -3.28 13.52
C GLN A 471 -6.58 -4.74 13.90
N ASP A 472 -7.14 -5.20 15.02
CA ASP A 472 -7.04 -6.58 15.50
C ASP A 472 -7.73 -7.57 14.53
N ALA A 473 -8.77 -7.11 13.79
CA ALA A 473 -9.42 -7.85 12.71
C ALA A 473 -8.76 -7.68 11.32
N GLY A 474 -7.68 -6.91 11.20
CA GLY A 474 -6.98 -6.66 9.92
C GLY A 474 -7.62 -5.60 9.00
N CYS A 475 -8.71 -4.94 9.43
CA CYS A 475 -9.41 -3.88 8.69
C CYS A 475 -8.71 -2.51 8.85
N TRP A 476 -7.42 -2.44 8.46
CA TRP A 476 -6.56 -1.28 8.72
C TRP A 476 -7.03 0.03 8.07
N THR A 477 -7.55 -0.02 6.85
CA THR A 477 -8.10 1.15 6.13
C THR A 477 -9.32 1.72 6.84
N ASP A 478 -10.15 0.86 7.40
CA ASP A 478 -11.42 1.22 8.03
C ASP A 478 -11.13 1.81 9.42
N ALA A 479 -10.14 1.25 10.13
CA ALA A 479 -9.60 1.84 11.36
C ALA A 479 -9.02 3.25 11.11
N ALA A 480 -8.26 3.44 10.02
CA ALA A 480 -7.63 4.72 9.70
C ALA A 480 -8.65 5.78 9.26
N THR A 481 -9.70 5.41 8.52
CA THR A 481 -10.79 6.33 8.14
C THR A 481 -11.66 6.71 9.34
N LEU A 482 -12.01 5.75 10.21
CA LEU A 482 -12.72 6.01 11.46
C LEU A 482 -11.90 6.92 12.41
N ALA A 483 -10.58 6.70 12.47
CA ALA A 483 -9.69 7.57 13.22
C ALA A 483 -9.65 8.98 12.62
N ALA A 484 -9.62 9.13 11.29
CA ALA A 484 -9.56 10.43 10.63
C ALA A 484 -10.83 11.29 10.86
N THR A 485 -12.00 10.66 11.02
CA THR A 485 -13.27 11.38 11.27
C THR A 485 -13.48 11.74 12.74
N HIS A 486 -13.11 10.87 13.69
CA HIS A 486 -13.46 11.03 15.10
C HIS A 486 -12.29 11.23 16.07
N LEU A 487 -11.08 10.77 15.76
CA LEU A 487 -9.89 10.96 16.61
C LEU A 487 -9.09 12.17 16.13
N GLN A 488 -8.35 12.81 17.04
CA GLN A 488 -7.46 13.92 16.72
C GLN A 488 -6.17 13.82 17.55
N GLY A 489 -5.07 14.41 17.06
CA GLY A 489 -3.81 14.47 17.80
C GLY A 489 -3.19 13.09 18.05
N SER A 490 -2.86 12.79 19.31
CA SER A 490 -2.09 11.59 19.69
C SER A 490 -2.81 10.27 19.42
N ASP A 491 -4.12 10.21 19.55
CA ASP A 491 -4.84 8.95 19.42
C ASP A 491 -5.05 8.57 17.95
N TYR A 492 -5.18 9.58 17.08
CA TYR A 492 -5.06 9.39 15.63
C TYR A 492 -3.65 8.93 15.22
N ALA A 493 -2.60 9.58 15.75
CA ALA A 493 -1.21 9.21 15.47
C ALA A 493 -0.89 7.76 15.86
N ARG A 494 -1.37 7.30 17.02
CA ARG A 494 -1.22 5.91 17.49
C ARG A 494 -1.85 4.88 16.56
N VAL A 495 -3.04 5.17 16.02
CA VAL A 495 -3.70 4.29 15.04
C VAL A 495 -2.84 4.18 13.77
N LEU A 496 -2.31 5.30 13.27
CA LEU A 496 -1.41 5.28 12.11
C LEU A 496 -0.06 4.61 12.38
N GLN A 497 0.57 4.84 13.54
CA GLN A 497 1.82 4.18 13.93
C GLN A 497 1.65 2.65 13.93
N ARG A 498 0.60 2.13 14.58
CA ARG A 498 0.33 0.68 14.62
C ARG A 498 0.07 0.09 13.23
N TRP A 499 -0.50 0.89 12.30
CA TRP A 499 -0.64 0.48 10.90
C TRP A 499 0.71 0.47 10.17
N ALA A 500 1.55 1.48 10.39
CA ALA A 500 2.90 1.53 9.83
C ALA A 500 3.77 0.34 10.29
N ASP A 501 3.73 0.01 11.59
CA ASP A 501 4.42 -1.16 12.16
C ASP A 501 3.98 -2.46 11.46
N HIS A 502 2.67 -2.62 11.24
CA HIS A 502 2.14 -3.78 10.50
C HIS A 502 2.66 -3.80 9.06
N VAL A 503 2.50 -2.71 8.30
CA VAL A 503 2.94 -2.61 6.90
C VAL A 503 4.45 -2.86 6.75
N LEU A 504 5.26 -2.46 7.72
CA LEU A 504 6.71 -2.71 7.73
C LEU A 504 7.04 -4.20 7.97
N HIS A 505 6.40 -4.82 8.97
CA HIS A 505 6.76 -6.16 9.44
C HIS A 505 6.00 -7.32 8.76
N THR A 506 4.79 -7.12 8.24
CA THR A 506 3.96 -8.17 7.62
C THR A 506 3.84 -8.04 6.11
N GLU A 507 3.60 -6.82 5.60
CA GLU A 507 3.52 -6.57 4.15
C GLU A 507 4.90 -6.34 3.51
N HIS A 508 5.93 -6.05 4.31
CA HIS A 508 7.27 -5.65 3.89
C HIS A 508 7.30 -4.44 2.94
N SER A 509 6.27 -3.58 2.98
CA SER A 509 6.13 -2.43 2.09
C SER A 509 6.77 -1.19 2.72
N PHE A 510 8.10 -1.15 2.68
CA PHE A 510 8.95 -0.12 3.31
C PHE A 510 8.45 1.32 3.09
N TRP A 511 8.36 1.77 1.83
CA TRP A 511 7.94 3.12 1.47
C TRP A 511 6.53 3.49 1.97
N ARG A 512 5.63 2.49 2.01
CA ARG A 512 4.26 2.65 2.50
C ARG A 512 4.23 2.77 4.04
N ALA A 513 5.07 2.04 4.76
CA ALA A 513 5.24 2.23 6.19
C ALA A 513 5.83 3.62 6.51
N SER A 514 6.89 4.03 5.79
CA SER A 514 7.55 5.33 6.00
C SER A 514 6.60 6.53 5.82
N ILE A 515 5.71 6.53 4.81
CA ILE A 515 4.73 7.62 4.67
C ILE A 515 3.66 7.61 5.78
N LEU A 516 3.28 6.44 6.30
CA LEU A 516 2.35 6.33 7.44
C LEU A 516 2.96 6.86 8.74
N TYR A 517 4.22 6.55 9.02
CA TYR A 517 4.97 7.15 10.14
C TYR A 517 5.02 8.69 10.02
N VAL A 518 5.36 9.24 8.84
CA VAL A 518 5.35 10.69 8.60
C VAL A 518 3.95 11.29 8.84
N ALA A 519 2.90 10.66 8.32
CA ALA A 519 1.52 11.12 8.48
C ALA A 519 1.04 11.10 9.95
N ALA A 520 1.60 10.20 10.77
CA ALA A 520 1.41 10.15 12.22
C ALA A 520 2.23 11.23 12.98
N GLY A 521 3.27 11.80 12.36
CA GLY A 521 4.27 12.64 13.03
C GLY A 521 5.41 11.86 13.71
N ALA A 522 5.49 10.56 13.43
CA ALA A 522 6.45 9.60 13.94
C ALA A 522 7.76 9.61 13.12
N LEU A 523 8.43 10.78 13.06
CA LEU A 523 9.62 10.95 12.21
C LEU A 523 10.83 10.12 12.68
N GLN A 524 10.92 9.82 13.99
CA GLN A 524 12.00 9.01 14.56
C GLN A 524 11.86 7.54 14.16
N GLU A 525 10.63 7.04 14.10
CA GLU A 525 10.30 5.69 13.70
C GLU A 525 10.54 5.47 12.19
N ALA A 526 10.27 6.49 11.36
CA ALA A 526 10.70 6.50 9.97
C ALA A 526 12.24 6.46 9.83
N LEU A 527 12.97 7.27 10.60
CA LEU A 527 14.45 7.27 10.61
C LEU A 527 15.03 5.94 11.12
N ALA A 528 14.41 5.32 12.13
CA ALA A 528 14.78 3.99 12.59
C ALA A 528 14.56 2.94 11.49
N ALA A 529 13.43 2.99 10.77
CA ALA A 529 13.19 2.11 9.63
C ALA A 529 14.25 2.29 8.52
N PHE A 530 14.64 3.53 8.16
CA PHE A 530 15.72 3.76 7.18
C PHE A 530 17.07 3.21 7.64
N ARG A 531 17.41 3.33 8.93
CA ARG A 531 18.63 2.78 9.51
C ARG A 531 18.63 1.25 9.52
N ASP A 532 17.53 0.65 9.93
CA ASP A 532 17.40 -0.80 10.05
C ASP A 532 17.36 -1.48 8.67
N ALA A 533 16.87 -0.77 7.63
CA ALA A 533 17.00 -1.12 6.21
C ALA A 533 18.40 -0.87 5.61
N GLN A 534 19.34 -0.28 6.36
CA GLN A 534 20.69 0.08 5.92
C GLN A 534 20.75 1.00 4.69
N GLN A 535 19.81 1.94 4.55
CA GLN A 535 19.76 2.95 3.47
C GLN A 535 20.10 4.37 3.99
N PRO A 536 21.39 4.71 4.19
CA PRO A 536 21.81 6.01 4.71
C PRO A 536 21.60 7.16 3.71
N ASP A 537 21.58 6.86 2.42
CA ASP A 537 21.26 7.78 1.34
C ASP A 537 19.79 8.19 1.39
N THR A 538 18.87 7.24 1.48
CA THR A 538 17.44 7.54 1.65
C THR A 538 17.18 8.35 2.92
N ALA A 539 17.85 8.02 4.04
CA ALA A 539 17.73 8.78 5.29
C ALA A 539 18.19 10.23 5.14
N ALA A 540 19.33 10.47 4.46
CA ALA A 540 19.86 11.81 4.22
C ALA A 540 18.95 12.65 3.31
N LEU A 541 18.45 12.05 2.22
CA LEU A 541 17.50 12.69 1.30
C LEU A 541 16.17 13.00 2.02
N PHE A 542 15.69 12.11 2.89
CA PHE A 542 14.49 12.31 3.69
C PHE A 542 14.61 13.52 4.62
N LEU A 543 15.75 13.66 5.32
CA LEU A 543 16.04 14.83 6.15
C LEU A 543 16.08 16.12 5.30
N LEU A 544 16.77 16.13 4.16
CA LEU A 544 16.81 17.28 3.23
C LEU A 544 15.40 17.71 2.79
N ALA A 545 14.56 16.77 2.38
CA ALA A 545 13.18 17.07 1.98
C ALA A 545 12.37 17.64 3.15
N CYS A 546 12.45 17.03 4.33
CA CYS A 546 11.77 17.55 5.53
C CYS A 546 12.23 18.98 5.87
N HIS A 547 13.52 19.28 5.77
CA HIS A 547 14.06 20.62 5.97
C HIS A 547 13.52 21.65 4.96
N GLU A 548 13.54 21.31 3.67
CA GLU A 548 13.08 22.22 2.62
C GLU A 548 11.59 22.52 2.79
N ILE A 549 10.77 21.48 3.02
CA ILE A 549 9.33 21.61 3.20
C ILE A 549 9.02 22.46 4.43
N ASN A 550 9.74 22.27 5.55
CA ASN A 550 9.59 23.11 6.74
C ASN A 550 9.97 24.58 6.49
N ALA A 551 11.06 24.83 5.77
CA ALA A 551 11.48 26.19 5.40
C ALA A 551 10.46 26.88 4.47
N GLN A 552 9.92 26.15 3.48
CA GLN A 552 8.87 26.65 2.60
C GLN A 552 7.54 26.93 3.35
N ILE A 553 7.21 26.16 4.38
CA ILE A 553 6.04 26.41 5.24
C ILE A 553 6.27 27.65 6.10
N ALA A 554 7.46 27.79 6.68
CA ALA A 554 7.84 28.95 7.49
C ALA A 554 7.77 30.26 6.68
N SER A 555 8.36 30.30 5.48
CA SER A 555 8.34 31.50 4.63
C SER A 555 6.92 31.88 4.19
N LYS A 556 6.07 30.91 3.84
CA LYS A 556 4.65 31.14 3.50
C LYS A 556 3.82 31.65 4.69
N SER A 557 4.24 31.38 5.93
CA SER A 557 3.55 31.86 7.14
C SER A 557 3.87 33.31 7.54
N GLY A 558 4.91 33.92 6.96
CA GLY A 558 5.35 35.29 7.30
C GLY A 558 4.45 36.43 6.78
N ASN A 559 3.38 36.13 6.04
CA ASN A 559 2.48 37.11 5.42
C ASN A 559 1.10 37.23 6.12
N SER A 560 0.93 36.72 7.35
CA SER A 560 -0.28 36.97 8.15
C SER A 560 0.02 37.16 9.64
N ASP A 561 -0.21 38.38 10.15
CA ASP A 561 0.22 38.85 11.49
C ASP A 561 -0.47 38.18 12.71
N ASP A 562 -1.45 37.30 12.49
CA ASP A 562 -2.39 36.84 13.55
C ASP A 562 -2.02 35.51 14.24
N LEU A 563 -0.75 35.10 14.22
CA LEU A 563 -0.26 33.85 14.85
C LEU A 563 0.95 34.01 15.80
N LEU A 564 1.42 35.25 16.03
CA LEU A 564 2.75 35.55 16.57
C LEU A 564 2.99 35.31 18.09
N ARG A 565 2.14 34.55 18.79
CA ARG A 565 2.37 34.21 20.23
C ARG A 565 2.18 32.75 20.64
N LEU A 566 1.90 31.82 19.71
CA LEU A 566 1.68 30.39 20.05
C LEU A 566 2.42 29.38 19.15
N SER A 567 3.26 29.83 18.21
CA SER A 567 3.99 28.91 17.31
C SER A 567 5.33 28.41 17.89
N VAL A 568 5.97 29.19 18.76
CA VAL A 568 7.40 29.04 19.12
C VAL A 568 7.73 27.71 19.82
N GLU A 569 6.84 27.15 20.65
CA GLU A 569 7.13 25.90 21.39
C GLU A 569 6.86 24.63 20.58
N ASN A 570 5.84 24.61 19.72
CA ASN A 570 5.55 23.46 18.87
C ASN A 570 6.37 23.46 17.57
N GLN A 571 6.78 24.63 17.06
CA GLN A 571 7.81 24.69 16.01
C GLN A 571 9.14 24.19 16.58
N LYS A 572 9.49 24.53 17.82
CA LYS A 572 10.67 23.97 18.50
C LYS A 572 10.64 22.45 18.56
N SER A 573 9.54 21.76 18.86
CA SER A 573 9.59 20.29 18.97
C SER A 573 9.82 19.56 17.64
N ILE A 574 9.37 20.11 16.49
CA ILE A 574 9.66 19.53 15.17
C ILE A 574 11.04 19.98 14.67
N LEU A 575 11.44 21.24 14.93
CA LEU A 575 12.74 21.78 14.53
C LEU A 575 13.91 21.32 15.41
N LEU A 576 13.70 20.95 16.69
CA LEU A 576 14.75 20.46 17.59
C LEU A 576 15.29 19.07 17.17
N HIS A 577 14.43 18.21 16.64
CA HIS A 577 14.80 16.86 16.21
C HIS A 577 15.26 16.79 14.75
N LEU A 578 14.96 17.83 13.96
CA LEU A 578 15.58 18.08 12.66
C LEU A 578 16.75 19.06 12.76
N ASN A 579 17.11 19.57 13.95
CA ASN A 579 18.17 20.58 14.05
C ASN A 579 19.50 19.97 13.55
N PRO A 580 20.33 20.68 12.76
CA PRO A 580 21.58 20.12 12.25
C PRO A 580 22.55 19.69 13.36
N ASP A 581 22.37 20.21 14.58
CA ASP A 581 23.12 19.84 15.79
C ASP A 581 22.60 18.54 16.47
N HIS A 582 21.53 17.92 15.97
CA HIS A 582 20.98 16.68 16.55
C HIS A 582 21.85 15.48 16.17
N GLN A 583 22.19 14.63 17.15
CA GLN A 583 23.17 13.55 16.99
C GLN A 583 22.83 12.59 15.84
N ASP A 584 21.55 12.25 15.66
CA ASP A 584 21.11 11.38 14.56
C ASP A 584 21.27 12.03 13.16
N VAL A 585 21.07 13.36 13.05
CA VAL A 585 21.22 14.10 11.79
C VAL A 585 22.70 14.16 11.40
N ILE A 586 23.59 14.38 12.37
CA ILE A 586 25.05 14.34 12.20
C ILE A 586 25.48 12.94 11.73
N ALA A 587 25.02 11.88 12.42
CA ALA A 587 25.38 10.50 12.08
C ALA A 587 24.90 10.09 10.66
N VAL A 588 23.69 10.49 10.26
CA VAL A 588 23.19 10.27 8.89
C VAL A 588 24.02 11.05 7.87
N SER A 589 24.37 12.31 8.15
CA SER A 589 25.21 13.14 7.26
C SER A 589 26.61 12.55 7.07
N GLU A 590 27.25 12.07 8.14
CA GLU A 590 28.55 11.40 8.08
C GLU A 590 28.47 10.09 7.28
N CYS A 591 27.45 9.26 7.52
CA CYS A 591 27.27 8.00 6.80
C CYS A 591 27.00 8.24 5.31
N TYR A 592 26.21 9.25 4.96
CA TYR A 592 25.97 9.66 3.58
C TYR A 592 27.24 10.20 2.91
N GLY A 593 28.05 11.01 3.60
CA GLY A 593 29.35 11.47 3.10
C GLY A 593 30.33 10.32 2.85
N GLN A 594 30.32 9.27 3.68
CA GLN A 594 31.10 8.05 3.44
C GLN A 594 30.58 7.27 2.22
N TYR A 595 29.26 7.11 2.10
CA TYR A 595 28.62 6.48 0.92
C TYR A 595 28.98 7.20 -0.38
N GLN A 596 28.87 8.53 -0.39
CA GLN A 596 29.26 9.40 -1.50
C GLN A 596 30.71 9.20 -1.95
N ARG A 597 31.67 9.21 -1.02
CA ARG A 597 33.10 8.97 -1.33
C ARG A 597 33.32 7.56 -1.86
N LYS A 598 32.69 6.54 -1.25
CA LYS A 598 32.76 5.15 -1.71
C LYS A 598 32.22 4.99 -3.14
N LEU A 599 31.12 5.68 -3.47
CA LEU A 599 30.55 5.68 -4.81
C LEU A 599 31.52 6.27 -5.83
N VAL A 600 32.14 7.43 -5.53
CA VAL A 600 33.15 8.03 -6.42
C VAL A 600 34.32 7.07 -6.71
N HIS A 601 34.84 6.37 -5.70
CA HIS A 601 35.89 5.36 -5.91
C HIS A 601 35.41 4.24 -6.86
N LEU A 602 34.25 3.65 -6.60
CA LEU A 602 33.67 2.59 -7.45
C LEU A 602 33.40 3.04 -8.90
N CYS A 603 33.04 4.31 -9.10
CA CYS A 603 32.86 4.89 -10.43
C CYS A 603 34.20 5.13 -11.15
N MET A 604 35.27 5.49 -10.43
CA MET A 604 36.59 5.71 -11.01
C MET A 604 37.35 4.42 -11.33
N ASP A 605 37.09 3.34 -10.59
CA ASP A 605 37.72 2.02 -10.81
C ASP A 605 37.11 1.27 -12.02
N LEU A 606 35.91 1.66 -12.47
CA LEU A 606 35.24 1.10 -13.65
C LEU A 606 35.49 1.95 -14.89
N GLN A 607 36.02 1.33 -15.95
CA GLN A 607 36.03 1.98 -17.26
C GLN A 607 34.60 2.02 -17.83
N PRO A 608 34.18 3.12 -18.48
CA PRO A 608 32.92 3.14 -19.21
C PRO A 608 33.01 2.14 -20.37
N ALA A 609 32.15 1.12 -20.33
CA ALA A 609 32.02 0.14 -21.40
C ALA A 609 31.29 0.77 -22.59
N PHE A 610 31.91 0.70 -23.77
CA PHE A 610 31.34 1.09 -25.06
C PHE A 610 31.42 -0.14 -25.99
N ASP A 611 30.34 -0.91 -26.05
CA ASP A 611 30.14 -2.02 -26.99
C ASP A 611 28.84 -1.79 -27.79
#